data_AF-A0A966IRJ3-F1
#
_entry.id   AF-A0A966IRJ3-F1
#
_cell.length_a   1.000
_cell.length_b   1.000
_cell.length_c   1.000
_cell.angle_alpha   90.00
_cell.angle_beta   90.00
_cell.angle_gamma   90.00
#
_symmetry.space_group_name_H-M   'P 1'
#
loop_
_entity.id
_entity.type
_entity.pdbx_description
1 polymer ?
#
loop_
_entity_poly.entity_id
_entity_poly.type
_entity_poly.pdbx_seq_one_letter_code
_entity_poly.pdbx_strand_id
1 'polypeptide(L)' 'MQIPSKARAVIIGGGVIGCSIAYHLGKLGWKDVVLLERKQ' A
#
# COMPACT_ATOMS: atom_id res chain seq x y z
N MET A 1 -13.63 8.89 0.84
CA MET A 1 -12.31 8.51 0.27
C MET A 1 -12.58 7.72 -1.01
N GLN A 2 -11.89 8.06 -2.11
CA GLN A 2 -12.03 7.36 -3.39
C GLN A 2 -10.86 6.41 -3.56
N ILE A 3 -11.12 5.16 -3.96
CA ILE A 3 -10.07 4.18 -4.28
C ILE A 3 -9.54 4.50 -5.68
N PRO A 4 -8.22 4.63 -5.88
CA PRO A 4 -7.65 4.83 -7.21
C PRO A 4 -8.04 3.71 -8.18
N SER A 5 -8.38 4.04 -9.43
CA SER A 5 -8.67 3.04 -10.46
C SER A 5 -7.43 2.30 -10.98
N LYS A 6 -6.25 2.84 -10.70
CA LYS A 6 -4.95 2.24 -11.02
C LYS A 6 -3.99 2.49 -9.86
N ALA A 7 -3.07 1.55 -9.66
CA ALA A 7 -1.98 1.67 -8.72
C ALA A 7 -0.72 1.09 -9.35
N ARG A 8 0.45 1.63 -8.99
CA ARG A 8 1.74 1.04 -9.37
C ARG A 8 1.97 -0.29 -8.64
N ALA A 9 1.53 -0.36 -7.39
CA ALA A 9 1.58 -1.57 -6.58
C ALA A 9 0.40 -1.62 -5.61
N VAL A 10 -0.13 -2.83 -5.40
CA VAL A 10 -1.16 -3.11 -4.40
C VAL A 10 -0.62 -4.10 -3.39
N ILE A 11 -0.59 -3.73 -2.12
CA ILE A 11 -0.17 -4.55 -0.99
C ILE A 11 -1.43 -5.09 -0.31
N ILE A 12 -1.53 -6.40 -0.16
CA ILE A 12 -2.67 -7.07 0.50
C ILE A 12 -2.20 -7.56 1.87
N GLY A 13 -2.82 -7.02 2.93
CA GLY A 13 -2.42 -7.20 4.33
C GLY A 13 -1.69 -5.97 4.88
N GLY A 14 -2.26 -5.35 5.90
CA GLY A 14 -1.78 -4.18 6.64
C GLY A 14 -1.09 -4.50 7.96
N GLY A 15 -0.71 -5.76 8.20
CA GLY A 15 0.19 -6.12 9.31
C GLY A 15 1.58 -5.47 9.19
N VAL A 16 2.46 -5.78 10.14
CA VAL A 16 3.82 -5.17 10.24
C VAL A 16 4.60 -5.27 8.93
N ILE A 17 4.54 -6.42 8.26
CA ILE A 17 5.24 -6.65 6.99
C ILE A 17 4.65 -5.76 5.88
N GLY A 18 3.33 -5.72 5.73
CA GLY A 18 2.68 -4.92 4.69
C GLY A 18 2.92 -3.42 4.85
N CYS A 19 2.85 -2.92 6.09
CA CYS A 19 3.18 -1.54 6.41
C CYS A 19 4.67 -1.23 6.14
N SER A 20 5.57 -2.14 6.51
CA SER A 20 7.00 -1.99 6.24
C SER A 20 7.28 -1.89 4.74
N ILE A 21 6.66 -2.74 3.92
CA ILE A 21 6.79 -2.69 2.46
C ILE A 21 6.28 -1.35 1.92
N ALA A 22 5.08 -0.91 2.32
CA ALA A 22 4.51 0.37 1.89
C ALA A 22 5.44 1.55 2.23
N TYR A 23 5.99 1.57 3.45
CA TYR A 23 6.94 2.59 3.90
C TYR A 23 8.20 2.62 3.04
N HIS A 24 8.84 1.47 2.82
CA HIS A 24 10.10 1.42 2.06
C HIS A 24 9.89 1.75 0.58
N LEU A 25 8.77 1.35 -0.03
CA LEU A 25 8.43 1.78 -1.39
C LEU A 25 8.27 3.31 -1.47
N GLY A 26 7.56 3.91 -0.51
CA GLY A 26 7.44 5.37 -0.42
C GLY A 26 8.79 6.07 -0.24
N LYS A 27 9.67 5.52 0.61
CA LYS A 27 11.04 6.02 0.83
C LYS A 27 11.92 5.93 -0.42
N LEU A 28 11.72 4.92 -1.26
CA LEU A 28 12.35 4.77 -2.59
C LEU A 28 11.71 5.68 -3.66
N GLY A 29 10.76 6.54 -3.29
CA GLY A 29 10.13 7.50 -4.19
C GLY A 29 8.97 6.92 -5.01
N TRP A 30 8.50 5.71 -4.69
CA TRP A 30 7.33 5.16 -5.37
C TRP A 30 6.09 6.02 -5.04
N LYS A 31 5.33 6.32 -6.09
CA LYS A 31 4.01 6.94 -6.01
C LYS A 31 2.96 5.90 -6.39
N ASP A 32 1.71 6.15 -6.01
CA ASP A 32 0.55 5.31 -6.34
C ASP A 32 0.65 3.87 -5.79
N VAL A 33 1.08 3.74 -4.53
CA VAL A 33 1.05 2.48 -3.78
C VAL A 33 -0.23 2.43 -2.94
N VAL A 34 -0.99 1.35 -3.07
CA VAL A 34 -2.22 1.11 -2.31
C VAL A 34 -2.00 -0.06 -1.35
N LEU A 35 -2.37 0.09 -0.08
CA LEU A 35 -2.38 -0.98 0.91
C LEU A 35 -3.84 -1.27 1.29
N LEU A 36 -4.24 -2.53 1.18
CA LEU A 36 -5.57 -3.01 1.55
C LEU A 36 -5.44 -3.99 2.71
N GLU A 37 -6.20 -3.76 3.78
CA GLU A 37 -6.37 -4.69 4.90
C GLU A 37 -7.85 -5.03 5.02
N ARG A 38 -8.15 -6.27 5.38
CA ARG A 38 -9.51 -6.69 5.68
C ARG A 38 -9.98 -5.93 6.91
N LYS A 39 -11.14 -5.28 6.77
CA LYS A 39 -11.85 -4.74 7.93
C LYS A 39 -12.27 -5.93 8.81
N GLN A 40 -11.87 -5.91 10.07
CA GLN A 40 -12.35 -6.84 11.09
C GLN A 40 -13.64 -6.32 11.71
#